data_AF-A0A5B7I7A9-F1
#
_entry.id   AF-A0A5B7I7A9-F1
#
_cell.length_a   1.000
_cell.length_b   1.000
_cell.length_c   1.000
_cell.angle_alpha   90.00
_cell.angle_beta   90.00
_cell.angle_gamma   90.00
#
_symmetry.space_group_name_H-M   'P 1'
#
loop_
_entity.id
_entity.type
_entity.pdbx_description
1 polymer ?
#
loop_
_entity_poly.entity_id
_entity_poly.type
_entity_poly.pdbx_seq_one_letter_code
_entity_poly.pdbx_strand_id
1 'polypeptide(L)'
;MAYLKSYNENFEPILEDFTIIWNQNLLYNDFTLGKEDYKKLCSQLDMKDISMTYVIHCPNSFGVAWSHVNGWKIVYSGDTMPCKGLVDIGKDCDILIHEATMEDELEEDARIKTHCTTSQAIQVLLSFHI
;
A
#
# COMPACT_ATOMS: atom_id res chain seq x y z
N MET A 1 1.53 -1.94 19.62
CA MET A 1 2.60 -2.80 20.19
C MET A 1 2.36 -3.34 21.59
N ALA A 2 1.55 -2.72 22.45
CA ALA A 2 1.35 -3.19 23.83
C ALA A 2 0.89 -4.66 23.90
N TYR A 3 -0.03 -5.07 23.02
CA TYR A 3 -0.50 -6.45 22.95
C TYR A 3 0.61 -7.45 22.60
N LEU A 4 1.35 -7.24 21.51
CA LEU A 4 2.42 -8.17 21.09
C LEU A 4 3.53 -8.31 22.13
N LYS A 5 3.90 -7.21 22.80
CA LYS A 5 4.84 -7.26 23.93
C LYS A 5 4.29 -8.07 25.09
N SER A 6 3.05 -7.80 25.49
CA SER A 6 2.38 -8.55 26.55
C SER A 6 2.24 -10.02 26.21
N TYR A 7 1.87 -10.37 24.96
CA TYR A 7 1.78 -11.75 24.52
C TYR A 7 3.14 -12.45 24.62
N ASN A 8 4.19 -11.80 24.10
CA ASN A 8 5.56 -12.30 24.15
C ASN A 8 6.06 -12.58 25.57
N GLU A 9 5.75 -11.68 26.51
CA GLU A 9 6.20 -11.78 27.90
C GLU A 9 5.40 -12.81 28.71
N ASN A 10 4.12 -13.04 28.39
CA ASN A 10 3.21 -13.83 29.22
C ASN A 10 2.82 -15.19 28.64
N PHE A 11 3.01 -15.43 27.34
CA PHE A 11 2.58 -16.66 26.67
C PHE A 11 3.70 -17.35 25.90
N GLU A 12 4.13 -16.80 24.76
CA GLU A 12 5.15 -17.38 23.89
C GLU A 12 6.05 -16.28 23.31
N PRO A 13 7.39 -16.42 23.35
CA PRO A 13 8.29 -15.44 22.74
C PRO A 13 8.12 -15.43 21.21
N ILE A 14 7.55 -14.34 20.67
CA ILE A 14 7.28 -14.16 19.23
C ILE A 14 7.98 -12.95 18.64
N LEU A 15 8.55 -12.06 19.47
CA LEU A 15 9.13 -10.80 18.99
C LEU A 15 10.40 -11.00 18.14
N GLU A 16 11.02 -12.18 18.20
CA GLU A 16 12.17 -12.53 17.37
C GLU A 16 11.77 -13.07 15.98
N ASP A 17 10.50 -13.45 15.80
CA ASP A 17 10.01 -14.11 14.58
C ASP A 17 9.51 -13.14 13.51
N PHE A 18 9.34 -11.87 13.85
CA PHE A 18 8.89 -10.85 12.91
C PHE A 18 9.65 -9.54 13.07
N THR A 19 9.72 -8.78 11.98
CA THR A 19 10.18 -7.39 11.99
C THR A 19 8.99 -6.50 11.69
N ILE A 20 8.71 -5.51 12.54
CA ILE A 20 7.67 -4.52 12.28
C ILE A 20 8.28 -3.33 11.57
N ILE A 21 7.74 -3.03 10.39
CA ILE A 21 8.05 -1.83 9.62
C ILE A 21 6.75 -1.05 9.50
N TRP A 22 6.76 0.22 9.92
CA TRP A 22 5.58 1.08 9.79
C TRP A 22 5.45 1.57 8.35
N ASN A 23 4.23 1.60 7.84
CA ASN A 23 3.96 2.08 6.48
C ASN A 23 4.47 3.51 6.26
N GLN A 24 4.39 4.35 7.29
CA GLN A 24 4.91 5.71 7.27
C GLN A 24 6.41 5.78 6.99
N ASN A 25 7.18 4.73 7.33
CA ASN A 25 8.62 4.70 7.06
C ASN A 25 8.97 4.45 5.59
N LEU A 26 8.00 3.98 4.81
CA LEU A 26 8.14 3.62 3.40
C LEU A 26 7.45 4.63 2.47
N LEU A 27 7.06 5.81 2.97
CA LEU A 27 6.40 6.82 2.15
C LEU A 27 7.32 7.32 1.03
N TYR A 28 6.80 7.35 -0.19
CA TYR A 28 7.54 7.71 -1.41
C TYR A 28 8.24 9.07 -1.32
N ASN A 29 7.58 10.07 -0.72
CA ASN A 29 8.12 11.43 -0.57
C ASN A 29 8.69 11.74 0.83
N ASP A 30 8.66 10.78 1.76
CA ASP A 30 9.10 10.95 3.14
C ASP A 30 9.67 9.64 3.71
N PHE A 31 10.58 9.04 2.94
CA PHE A 31 11.18 7.75 3.27
C PHE A 31 12.11 7.90 4.49
N THR A 32 11.82 7.16 5.55
CA THR A 32 12.56 7.27 6.83
C THR A 32 13.11 5.95 7.35
N LEU A 33 12.85 4.82 6.69
CA LEU A 33 13.39 3.52 7.10
C LEU A 33 14.93 3.50 6.99
N GLY A 34 15.60 2.89 7.97
CA GLY A 34 17.05 2.72 7.96
C GLY A 34 17.53 1.90 6.75
N LYS A 35 18.68 2.24 6.17
CA LYS A 35 19.21 1.59 4.96
C LYS A 35 19.40 0.07 5.13
N GLU A 36 19.89 -0.37 6.30
CA GLU A 36 20.10 -1.78 6.57
C GLU A 36 18.78 -2.54 6.71
N ASP A 37 17.78 -1.96 7.39
CA ASP A 37 16.44 -2.54 7.50
C ASP A 37 15.75 -2.61 6.14
N TYR A 38 15.88 -1.58 5.31
CA TYR A 38 15.35 -1.57 3.94
C TYR A 38 16.00 -2.65 3.07
N LYS A 39 17.33 -2.77 3.14
CA LYS A 39 18.07 -3.80 2.41
C LYS A 39 17.63 -5.21 2.86
N LYS A 40 17.48 -5.41 4.17
CA LYS A 40 17.00 -6.67 4.75
C LYS A 40 15.58 -6.98 4.25
N LEU A 41 14.64 -6.04 4.35
CA LEU A 41 13.27 -6.16 3.83
C LEU A 41 13.27 -6.59 2.36
N CYS A 42 13.98 -5.85 1.51
CA CYS A 42 14.02 -6.11 0.08
C CYS A 42 14.60 -7.51 -0.23
N SER A 43 15.70 -7.89 0.43
CA SER A 43 16.34 -9.18 0.22
C SER A 43 15.52 -10.38 0.70
N GLN A 44 14.73 -10.23 1.78
CA GLN A 44 13.94 -11.33 2.34
C GLN A 44 12.66 -11.62 1.56
N LEU A 45 12.18 -10.64 0.78
CA LEU A 45 10.92 -10.72 0.04
C LEU A 45 11.11 -10.66 -1.49
N ASP A 46 12.35 -10.81 -1.97
CA ASP A 46 12.70 -10.71 -3.40
C ASP A 46 12.19 -9.42 -4.06
N MET A 47 12.20 -8.31 -3.30
CA MET A 47 11.80 -6.99 -3.78
C MET A 47 13.02 -6.20 -4.26
N LYS A 48 12.88 -5.56 -5.42
CA LYS A 48 13.80 -4.53 -5.91
C LYS A 48 13.53 -3.17 -5.27
N ASP A 49 12.25 -2.84 -5.08
CA ASP A 49 11.80 -1.59 -4.49
C ASP A 49 10.41 -1.75 -3.86
N ILE A 50 10.14 -1.00 -2.80
CA ILE A 50 8.79 -0.86 -2.22
C ILE A 50 8.57 0.59 -1.80
N SER A 51 7.44 1.13 -2.21
CA SER A 51 7.04 2.51 -1.96
C SER A 51 5.59 2.54 -1.49
N MET A 52 5.29 3.41 -0.54
CA MET A 52 3.95 3.62 0.00
C MET A 52 3.50 5.06 -0.20
N THR A 53 2.19 5.27 -0.16
CA THR A 53 1.58 6.60 -0.21
C THR A 53 0.32 6.62 0.64
N TYR A 54 -0.05 7.79 1.14
CA TYR A 54 -1.37 7.96 1.74
C TYR A 54 -2.45 7.93 0.66
N VAL A 55 -3.57 7.28 0.98
CA VAL A 55 -4.73 7.22 0.09
C VAL A 55 -5.94 7.88 0.75
N ILE A 56 -6.97 8.16 -0.04
CA ILE A 56 -8.09 9.01 0.40
C ILE A 56 -9.22 8.11 0.93
N HIS A 57 -9.15 7.77 2.21
CA HIS A 57 -10.17 6.98 2.91
C HIS A 57 -10.31 7.39 4.38
N CYS A 58 -9.64 6.70 5.30
CA CYS A 58 -9.56 7.06 6.72
C CYS A 58 -8.11 7.41 7.14
N PRO A 59 -7.89 8.04 8.31
CA PRO A 59 -6.53 8.36 8.77
C PRO A 59 -5.64 7.11 8.81
N ASN A 60 -4.42 7.22 8.28
CA ASN A 60 -3.47 6.10 8.12
C ASN A 60 -3.97 4.99 7.16
N SER A 61 -4.69 5.36 6.10
CA SER A 61 -4.92 4.48 4.94
C SER A 61 -3.76 4.62 3.95
N PHE A 62 -3.30 3.50 3.39
CA PHE A 62 -2.15 3.46 2.50
C PHE A 62 -2.40 2.64 1.24
N GLY A 63 -1.79 3.09 0.15
CA GLY A 63 -1.56 2.32 -1.06
C GLY A 63 -0.08 1.94 -1.13
N VAL A 64 0.21 0.80 -1.75
CA VAL A 64 1.57 0.26 -1.87
C VAL A 64 1.88 -0.12 -3.31
N ALA A 65 3.09 0.20 -3.75
CA ALA A 65 3.67 -0.27 -4.99
C ALA A 65 4.98 -0.99 -4.64
N TRP A 66 5.16 -2.22 -5.14
CA TRP A 66 6.44 -2.90 -5.03
C TRP A 66 6.86 -3.49 -6.37
N SER A 67 8.16 -3.45 -6.61
CA SER A 67 8.79 -4.06 -7.78
C SER A 67 9.56 -5.29 -7.33
N HIS A 68 9.38 -6.40 -8.02
CA HIS A 68 10.10 -7.64 -7.78
C HIS A 68 11.47 -7.62 -8.47
N VAL A 69 12.42 -8.41 -7.96
CA VAL A 69 13.77 -8.55 -8.57
C VAL A 69 13.73 -9.07 -10.01
N ASN A 70 12.66 -9.78 -10.40
CA ASN A 70 12.43 -10.27 -11.77
C ASN A 70 11.84 -9.20 -12.72
N GLY A 71 11.67 -7.96 -12.26
CA GLY A 71 11.34 -6.82 -13.11
C GLY A 71 9.86 -6.46 -13.23
N TRP A 72 8.95 -7.25 -12.66
CA TRP A 72 7.53 -6.91 -12.61
C TRP A 72 7.17 -6.04 -11.40
N LYS A 73 6.11 -5.25 -11.49
CA LYS A 73 5.63 -4.32 -10.47
C LYS A 73 4.14 -4.52 -10.20
N ILE A 74 3.79 -4.60 -8.92
CA ILE A 74 2.40 -4.73 -8.44
C ILE A 74 2.05 -3.50 -7.59
N VAL A 75 0.81 -3.05 -7.77
CA VAL A 75 0.24 -1.95 -7.00
C VAL A 75 -1.05 -2.43 -6.34
N TYR A 76 -1.19 -2.14 -5.05
CA TYR A 76 -2.38 -2.42 -4.27
C TYR A 76 -2.91 -1.14 -3.65
N SER A 77 -4.17 -0.82 -3.92
CA SER A 77 -4.76 0.47 -3.52
C SER A 77 -5.10 0.56 -2.03
N GLY A 78 -5.52 -0.55 -1.42
CA GLY A 78 -6.38 -0.50 -0.24
C GLY A 78 -7.74 0.15 -0.58
N ASP A 79 -8.49 0.56 0.44
CA ASP A 79 -9.72 1.34 0.26
C ASP A 79 -9.36 2.80 -0.01
N THR A 80 -9.91 3.38 -1.07
CA THR A 80 -9.60 4.75 -1.48
C THR A 80 -10.56 5.28 -2.55
N MET A 81 -10.81 6.59 -2.53
CA MET A 81 -11.21 7.32 -3.74
C MET A 81 -10.06 7.41 -4.77
N PRO A 82 -10.29 7.86 -6.02
CA PRO A 82 -9.21 8.09 -6.97
C PRO A 82 -8.11 8.98 -6.37
N CYS A 83 -6.90 8.43 -6.26
CA CYS A 83 -5.79 9.04 -5.53
C CYS A 83 -4.58 9.22 -6.44
N LYS A 84 -4.16 10.48 -6.64
CA LYS A 84 -2.96 10.81 -7.44
C LYS A 84 -1.70 10.13 -6.89
N GLY A 85 -1.54 10.10 -5.56
CA GLY A 85 -0.38 9.47 -4.93
C GLY A 85 -0.23 8.00 -5.31
N LEU A 86 -1.35 7.27 -5.48
CA LEU A 86 -1.34 5.87 -5.91
C LEU A 86 -0.85 5.73 -7.35
N VAL A 87 -1.29 6.63 -8.25
CA VAL A 87 -0.81 6.69 -9.64
C VAL A 87 0.68 7.02 -9.68
N ASP A 88 1.13 7.98 -8.88
CA ASP A 88 2.52 8.44 -8.85
C ASP A 88 3.49 7.32 -8.43
N ILE A 89 3.18 6.57 -7.36
CA ILE A 89 4.00 5.42 -6.96
C ILE A 89 3.82 4.23 -7.89
N GLY A 90 2.67 4.15 -8.57
CA GLY A 90 2.24 2.98 -9.31
C GLY A 90 2.58 2.98 -10.79
N LYS A 91 3.08 4.09 -11.35
CA LYS A 91 3.39 4.25 -12.78
C LYS A 91 4.11 3.03 -13.38
N ASP A 92 3.69 2.64 -14.59
CA ASP A 92 4.22 1.50 -15.34
C ASP A 92 4.13 0.16 -14.59
N CYS A 93 3.11 -0.06 -13.74
CA CYS A 93 2.91 -1.36 -13.11
C CYS A 93 2.35 -2.41 -14.06
N ASP A 94 2.74 -3.66 -13.86
CA ASP A 94 2.19 -4.80 -14.61
C ASP A 94 0.81 -5.23 -14.08
N ILE A 95 0.59 -5.09 -12.77
CA ILE A 95 -0.66 -5.47 -12.11
C ILE A 95 -1.10 -4.37 -11.14
N LEU A 96 -2.35 -3.96 -11.29
CA LEU A 96 -3.06 -3.13 -10.32
C LEU A 96 -4.17 -3.95 -9.66
N ILE A 97 -4.15 -4.04 -8.34
CA ILE A 97 -5.23 -4.55 -7.50
C ILE A 97 -5.89 -3.33 -6.85
N HIS A 98 -7.04 -2.94 -7.39
CA HIS A 98 -7.77 -1.74 -6.95
C HIS A 98 -9.12 -2.13 -6.32
N GLU A 99 -9.54 -1.39 -5.30
CA GLU A 99 -10.90 -1.48 -4.76
C GLU A 99 -11.94 -0.95 -5.78
N ALA A 100 -13.13 -1.54 -5.77
CA ALA A 100 -14.27 -1.14 -6.60
C ALA A 100 -15.55 -1.41 -5.81
N THR A 101 -15.64 -0.81 -4.64
CA THR A 101 -16.65 -1.17 -3.62
C THR A 101 -18.07 -0.84 -4.07
N MET A 102 -18.24 0.19 -4.91
CA MET A 102 -19.54 0.75 -5.27
C MET A 102 -19.85 0.57 -6.76
N GLU A 103 -21.14 0.40 -7.07
CA GLU A 103 -21.64 0.45 -8.46
C GLU A 103 -21.59 1.89 -8.98
N ASP A 104 -21.56 2.07 -10.30
CA ASP A 104 -21.40 3.39 -10.92
C ASP A 104 -22.61 4.30 -10.66
N GLU A 105 -23.80 3.73 -10.47
CA GLU A 105 -25.01 4.44 -10.08
C GLU A 105 -24.95 5.02 -8.66
N LEU A 106 -24.01 4.56 -7.84
CA LEU A 106 -23.81 4.97 -6.44
C LEU A 106 -22.60 5.90 -6.27
N GLU A 107 -22.23 6.65 -7.30
CA GLU A 107 -21.05 7.54 -7.28
C GLU A 107 -21.05 8.52 -6.09
N GLU A 108 -22.19 9.14 -5.77
CA GLU A 108 -22.28 10.08 -4.65
C GLU A 108 -22.08 9.40 -3.29
N ASP A 109 -22.62 8.18 -3.13
CA ASP A 109 -22.39 7.39 -1.93
C ASP A 109 -20.93 6.92 -1.83
N ALA A 110 -20.31 6.55 -2.96
CA ALA A 110 -18.89 6.21 -3.03
C ALA A 110 -18.02 7.37 -2.57
N ARG A 111 -18.34 8.59 -3.05
CA ARG A 111 -17.67 9.82 -2.65
C ARG A 111 -17.81 10.11 -1.15
N ILE A 112 -19.02 9.96 -0.60
CA ILE A 112 -19.28 10.21 0.83
C ILE A 112 -18.57 9.18 1.70
N LYS A 113 -18.56 7.91 1.29
CA LYS A 113 -17.91 6.80 2.03
C LYS A 113 -16.43 6.63 1.69
N THR A 114 -15.89 7.50 0.86
CA THR A 114 -14.47 7.52 0.46
C THR A 114 -14.00 6.21 -0.18
N HIS A 115 -14.76 5.72 -1.16
CA HIS A 115 -14.49 4.54 -1.97
C HIS A 115 -14.54 4.85 -3.47
N CYS A 116 -14.14 3.89 -4.30
CA CYS A 116 -14.25 3.95 -5.74
C CYS A 116 -15.51 3.25 -6.25
N THR A 117 -16.07 3.78 -7.34
CA THR A 117 -16.91 2.97 -8.23
C THR A 117 -16.07 2.09 -9.15
N THR A 118 -16.71 1.16 -9.85
CA THR A 118 -16.03 0.30 -10.85
C THR A 118 -15.41 1.13 -11.98
N SER A 119 -16.15 2.08 -12.56
CA SER A 119 -15.61 2.96 -13.61
C SER A 119 -14.46 3.83 -13.13
N GLN A 120 -14.52 4.31 -11.88
CA GLN A 120 -13.41 5.06 -11.27
C GLN A 120 -12.15 4.21 -11.10
N ALA A 121 -12.28 2.95 -10.66
CA ALA A 121 -11.16 2.02 -10.56
C ALA A 121 -10.50 1.78 -11.94
N ILE A 122 -11.31 1.63 -13.00
CA ILE A 122 -10.81 1.51 -14.38
C ILE A 122 -10.10 2.79 -14.82
N GLN A 123 -10.64 3.97 -14.50
CA GLN A 123 -10.01 5.24 -14.85
C GLN A 123 -8.65 5.43 -14.16
N VAL A 124 -8.52 4.98 -12.91
CA VAL A 124 -7.24 4.96 -12.19
C VAL A 124 -6.24 4.07 -12.93
N LEU A 125 -6.62 2.86 -13.34
CA LEU A 125 -5.76 1.97 -14.13
C LEU A 125 -5.25 2.64 -15.43
N LEU A 126 -6.13 3.32 -16.16
CA LEU A 126 -5.76 4.01 -17.40
C LEU A 126 -4.75 5.14 -17.15
N SER A 127 -4.80 5.77 -15.97
CA SER A 127 -3.91 6.88 -15.60
C SER A 127 -2.46 6.43 -15.31
N PHE A 128 -2.20 5.14 -15.14
CA PHE A 128 -0.85 4.61 -14.87
C PHE A 128 0.05 4.56 -16.11
N HIS A 129 -0.55 4.65 -17.30
CA HIS A 129 0.11 4.45 -18.59
C HIS A 129 0.12 5.71 -19.47
N ILE A 130 -0.27 6.86 -18.90
CA ILE A 130 -0.24 8.18 -19.54
C ILE A 130 0.93 8.99 -18.94
#